data_AF-A0A7C2SE37-F1
#
_entry.id   AF-A0A7C2SE37-F1
#
_cell.length_a   1.000
_cell.length_b   1.000
_cell.length_c   1.000
_cell.angle_alpha   90.00
_cell.angle_beta   90.00
_cell.angle_gamma   90.00
#
_symmetry.space_group_name_H-M   'P 1'
#
loop_
_entity.id
_entity.type
_entity.pdbx_description
1 polymer ?
#
loop_
_entity_poly.entity_id
_entity_poly.type
_entity_poly.pdbx_seq_one_letter_code
_entity_poly.pdbx_strand_id
1 'polypeptide(L)'
;MFFLKIKKKFIKYVILLFLILLNLINYSYSKVTTEELNDIVNKLNYLYGTYITVQIYPTNLGAMATGQKIVFIDPSFVENESYEAIFGVLAHEWAHEVLNHIPQVFMYQWMSGMNTYATNVYNQQKELEADYYAGRALKMANLPLQPFLDLLIRFNSSMDFTHPYLRSHPSTPERINAATMGYNSI
;
A
#
# COMPACT_ATOMS: atom_id res chain seq x y z
N MET A 1 50.53 13.48 -31.89
CA MET A 1 49.80 12.23 -31.54
C MET A 1 49.47 12.08 -30.04
N PHE A 2 50.20 12.75 -29.13
CA PHE A 2 49.96 12.67 -27.66
C PHE A 2 48.65 13.36 -27.19
N PHE A 3 48.27 14.50 -27.76
CA PHE A 3 47.07 15.25 -27.38
C PHE A 3 45.74 14.50 -27.62
N LEU A 4 45.68 13.59 -28.60
CA LEU A 4 44.48 12.80 -28.90
C LEU A 4 44.21 11.70 -27.85
N LYS A 5 45.24 11.18 -27.17
CA LYS A 5 45.08 10.16 -26.12
C LYS A 5 44.53 10.73 -24.82
N ILE A 6 44.85 12.00 -24.51
CA ILE A 6 44.39 12.67 -23.28
C ILE A 6 42.88 12.95 -23.35
N LYS A 7 42.37 13.38 -24.52
CA LYS A 7 40.93 13.64 -24.71
C LYS A 7 40.06 12.39 -24.50
N LYS A 8 40.51 11.21 -24.96
CA LYS A 8 39.74 9.96 -24.79
C LYS A 8 39.64 9.50 -23.34
N LYS A 9 40.71 9.66 -22.54
CA LYS A 9 40.66 9.34 -21.10
C LYS A 9 39.74 10.30 -20.34
N PHE A 10 39.80 11.59 -20.64
CA PHE A 10 38.94 12.60 -19.99
C PHE A 10 37.45 12.35 -20.25
N ILE A 11 37.06 12.06 -21.50
CA ILE A 11 35.67 11.75 -21.86
C ILE A 11 35.15 10.51 -21.10
N LYS A 12 35.99 9.47 -20.93
CA LYS A 12 35.62 8.26 -20.19
C LYS A 12 35.30 8.56 -18.71
N TYR A 13 36.07 9.44 -18.07
CA TYR A 13 35.82 9.83 -16.68
C TYR A 13 34.58 10.71 -16.53
N VAL A 14 34.30 11.60 -17.48
CA VAL A 14 33.08 12.42 -17.48
C VAL A 14 31.83 11.53 -17.64
N ILE A 15 31.87 10.55 -18.54
CA ILE A 15 30.77 9.58 -18.72
C ILE A 15 30.57 8.75 -17.45
N LEU A 16 31.65 8.26 -16.83
CA LEU A 16 31.56 7.48 -15.60
C LEU A 16 30.99 8.30 -14.44
N LEU A 17 31.42 9.56 -14.29
CA LEU A 17 30.89 10.47 -13.26
C LEU A 17 29.40 10.75 -13.49
N PHE A 18 29.01 10.96 -14.76
CA PHE A 18 27.61 11.18 -15.14
C PHE A 18 26.74 9.94 -14.85
N LEU A 19 27.24 8.73 -15.12
CA LEU A 19 26.57 7.48 -14.80
C LEU A 19 26.45 7.23 -13.28
N ILE A 20 27.45 7.63 -12.50
CA ILE A 20 27.39 7.58 -11.03
C ILE A 20 26.35 8.58 -10.51
N LEU A 21 26.34 9.81 -11.04
CA LEU A 21 25.34 10.83 -10.72
C LEU A 21 23.92 10.39 -11.09
N LEU A 22 23.72 9.76 -12.25
CA LEU A 22 22.43 9.18 -12.66
C LEU A 22 21.98 8.05 -11.72
N ASN A 23 22.90 7.18 -11.29
CA ASN A 23 22.57 6.13 -10.31
C ASN A 23 22.29 6.70 -8.92
N LEU A 24 22.91 7.82 -8.53
CA LEU A 24 22.61 8.51 -7.27
C LEU A 24 21.28 9.27 -7.31
N ILE A 25 20.87 9.78 -8.47
CA ILE A 25 19.54 10.39 -8.66
C ILE A 25 18.43 9.32 -8.67
N ASN A 26 18.76 8.09 -9.08
CA ASN A 26 17.83 6.95 -9.06
C ASN A 26 17.80 6.19 -7.72
N TYR A 27 18.49 6.68 -6.67
CA TYR A 27 18.11 6.30 -5.31
C TYR A 27 16.76 6.95 -5.03
N SER A 28 15.70 6.25 -5.45
CA SER A 28 14.32 6.61 -5.18
C SER A 28 14.20 6.67 -3.66
N TYR A 29 14.21 7.88 -3.11
CA TYR A 29 13.87 8.06 -1.70
C TYR A 29 12.45 7.55 -1.57
N SER A 30 12.27 6.55 -0.70
CA SER A 30 10.92 6.15 -0.36
C SER A 30 10.21 7.38 0.18
N LYS A 31 9.03 7.67 -0.39
CA LYS A 31 8.25 8.83 0.03
C LYS A 31 7.82 8.72 1.50
N VAL A 32 7.76 7.50 2.03
CA VAL A 32 7.61 7.19 3.46
C VAL A 32 8.87 6.47 3.96
N THR A 33 9.47 6.99 5.03
CA THR A 33 10.62 6.41 5.72
C THR A 33 10.22 5.24 6.63
N THR A 34 11.19 4.43 7.08
CA THR A 34 10.94 3.37 8.07
C THR A 34 10.38 3.92 9.39
N GLU A 35 10.83 5.10 9.81
CA GLU A 35 10.35 5.76 11.02
C GLU A 35 8.88 6.17 10.89
N GLU A 36 8.51 6.75 9.76
CA GLU A 36 7.12 7.09 9.45
C GLU A 36 6.23 5.86 9.34
N LEU A 37 6.70 4.77 8.72
CA LEU A 37 5.95 3.50 8.67
C LEU A 37 5.71 2.94 10.08
N ASN A 38 6.73 2.97 10.94
CA ASN A 38 6.58 2.56 12.34
C ASN A 38 5.59 3.44 13.11
N ASP A 39 5.59 4.76 12.87
CA ASP A 39 4.61 5.68 13.44
C ASP A 39 3.17 5.35 12.99
N ILE A 40 2.96 5.06 11.70
CA ILE A 40 1.66 4.60 11.19
C ILE A 40 1.21 3.33 11.93
N VAL A 41 2.07 2.31 12.00
CA VAL A 41 1.77 1.02 12.67
C VAL A 41 1.40 1.24 14.14
N ASN A 42 2.16 2.05 14.86
CA ASN A 42 1.91 2.34 16.28
C ASN A 42 0.57 3.06 16.47
N LYS A 43 0.27 4.07 15.64
CA LYS A 43 -1.01 4.79 15.68
C LYS A 43 -2.19 3.86 15.39
N LEU A 44 -2.10 3.00 14.37
CA LEU A 44 -3.17 2.06 14.05
C LEU A 44 -3.39 1.04 15.17
N ASN A 45 -2.32 0.46 15.72
CA ASN A 45 -2.42 -0.45 16.87
C ASN A 45 -3.08 0.22 18.08
N TYR A 46 -2.75 1.48 18.36
CA TYR A 46 -3.40 2.26 19.40
C TYR A 46 -4.89 2.50 19.11
N LEU A 47 -5.23 2.98 17.91
CA LEU A 47 -6.62 3.32 17.52
C LEU A 47 -7.54 2.11 17.52
N TYR A 48 -7.05 0.95 17.08
CA TYR A 48 -7.83 -0.28 16.99
C TYR A 48 -7.73 -1.16 18.25
N GLY A 49 -6.91 -0.79 19.24
CA GLY A 49 -6.74 -1.57 20.47
C GLY A 49 -6.24 -2.99 20.23
N THR A 50 -5.36 -3.18 19.25
CA THR A 50 -4.84 -4.48 18.82
C THR A 50 -3.33 -4.39 18.57
N TYR A 51 -2.67 -5.53 18.42
CA TYR A 51 -1.29 -5.61 17.95
C TYR A 51 -1.25 -6.33 16.61
N ILE A 52 -0.96 -5.58 15.55
CA ILE A 52 -0.74 -6.06 14.18
C ILE A 52 0.62 -5.51 13.74
N THR A 53 1.38 -6.34 13.02
CA THR A 53 2.70 -5.97 12.48
C THR A 53 2.62 -5.78 10.98
N VAL A 54 3.52 -4.95 10.43
CA VAL A 54 3.66 -4.77 8.98
C VAL A 54 4.94 -5.41 8.50
N GLN A 55 4.86 -6.13 7.39
CA GLN A 55 6.02 -6.69 6.68
C GLN A 55 6.01 -6.17 5.24
N ILE A 56 7.15 -5.62 4.81
CA ILE A 56 7.32 -5.21 3.42
C ILE A 56 7.54 -6.47 2.58
N TYR A 57 6.58 -6.81 1.73
CA TYR A 57 6.60 -8.04 0.94
C TYR A 57 5.85 -7.83 -0.38
N PRO A 58 6.38 -8.28 -1.54
CA PRO A 58 5.70 -8.14 -2.83
C PRO A 58 4.47 -9.07 -2.92
N THR A 59 3.30 -8.47 -2.75
CA THR A 59 1.96 -9.05 -2.91
C THR A 59 1.41 -8.91 -4.33
N ASN A 60 1.80 -7.86 -5.07
CA ASN A 60 1.15 -7.39 -6.30
C ASN A 60 -0.31 -6.93 -6.09
N LEU A 61 -0.70 -6.66 -4.85
CA LEU A 61 -2.04 -6.21 -4.44
C LEU A 61 -1.99 -4.84 -3.76
N GLY A 62 -0.81 -4.24 -3.60
CA GLY A 62 -0.59 -3.02 -2.82
C GLY A 62 -0.39 -3.33 -1.34
N ALA A 63 -1.43 -3.85 -0.66
CA ALA A 63 -1.35 -4.33 0.72
C ALA A 63 -2.31 -5.50 0.94
N MET A 64 -2.06 -6.29 1.98
CA MET A 64 -2.89 -7.45 2.30
C MET A 64 -2.77 -7.86 3.77
N ALA A 65 -3.88 -7.88 4.48
CA ALA A 65 -4.00 -8.53 5.77
C ALA A 65 -4.00 -10.07 5.67
N THR A 66 -3.45 -10.72 6.69
CA THR A 66 -3.12 -12.15 6.65
C THR A 66 -4.08 -13.04 7.44
N GLY A 67 -4.85 -12.46 8.36
CA GLY A 67 -5.62 -13.14 9.39
C GLY A 67 -4.76 -13.63 10.56
N GLN A 68 -3.46 -13.30 10.56
CA GLN A 68 -2.48 -13.73 11.56
C GLN A 68 -1.84 -12.53 12.28
N LYS A 69 -2.53 -11.38 12.31
CA LYS A 69 -1.99 -10.13 12.89
C LYS A 69 -0.71 -9.65 12.19
N ILE A 70 -0.63 -9.93 10.91
CA ILE A 70 0.41 -9.43 9.99
C ILE A 70 -0.32 -8.78 8.82
N VAL A 71 0.19 -7.64 8.36
CA VAL A 71 -0.20 -7.01 7.09
C VAL A 71 1.04 -6.95 6.20
N PHE A 72 0.91 -7.45 4.98
CA PHE A 72 1.93 -7.26 3.95
C PHE A 72 1.68 -5.95 3.20
N ILE A 73 2.74 -5.23 2.86
CA ILE A 73 2.68 -4.04 2.00
C ILE A 73 3.75 -4.12 0.92
N ASP A 74 3.37 -3.77 -0.31
CA ASP A 74 4.28 -3.74 -1.45
C ASP A 74 5.37 -2.67 -1.23
N PRO A 75 6.65 -2.98 -1.51
CA PRO A 75 7.72 -1.99 -1.44
C PRO A 75 7.40 -0.73 -2.27
N SER A 76 6.80 -0.92 -3.45
CA SER A 76 6.42 0.19 -4.34
C SER A 76 5.38 1.13 -3.72
N PHE A 77 4.52 0.65 -2.82
CA PHE A 77 3.58 1.50 -2.09
C PHE A 77 4.32 2.40 -1.12
N VAL A 78 5.24 1.83 -0.33
CA VAL A 78 6.09 2.58 0.60
C VAL A 78 6.95 3.61 -0.12
N GLU A 79 7.39 3.28 -1.33
CA GLU A 79 8.26 4.14 -2.11
C GLU A 79 7.54 5.32 -2.77
N ASN A 80 6.28 5.15 -3.20
CA ASN A 80 5.62 6.11 -4.09
C ASN A 80 4.45 6.86 -3.45
N GLU A 81 3.89 6.38 -2.33
CA GLU A 81 2.69 6.94 -1.73
C GLU A 81 2.98 7.89 -0.56
N SER A 82 2.06 8.82 -0.27
CA SER A 82 2.23 9.71 0.88
C SER A 82 1.96 8.98 2.21
N TYR A 83 2.44 9.56 3.31
CA TYR A 83 2.17 9.08 4.65
C TYR A 83 0.68 8.79 4.89
N GLU A 84 -0.20 9.72 4.51
CA GLU A 84 -1.64 9.64 4.73
C GLU A 84 -2.30 8.58 3.83
N ALA A 85 -1.79 8.44 2.62
CA ALA A 85 -2.24 7.44 1.67
C ALA A 85 -1.92 6.02 2.20
N ILE A 86 -0.68 5.80 2.68
CA ILE A 86 -0.28 4.55 3.33
C ILE A 86 -1.07 4.32 4.62
N PHE A 87 -1.28 5.35 5.42
CA PHE A 87 -2.09 5.26 6.64
C PHE A 87 -3.50 4.76 6.32
N GLY A 88 -4.16 5.34 5.29
CA GLY A 88 -5.50 4.92 4.88
C GLY A 88 -5.56 3.47 4.41
N VAL A 89 -4.60 3.04 3.58
CA VAL A 89 -4.52 1.64 3.10
C VAL A 89 -4.28 0.67 4.26
N LEU A 90 -3.33 0.96 5.14
CA LEU A 90 -3.08 0.10 6.29
C LEU A 90 -4.27 0.12 7.26
N ALA A 91 -4.97 1.25 7.44
CA ALA A 91 -6.18 1.30 8.25
C ALA A 91 -7.29 0.39 7.69
N HIS A 92 -7.41 0.30 6.36
CA HIS A 92 -8.32 -0.63 5.69
C HIS A 92 -7.93 -2.09 5.99
N GLU A 93 -6.65 -2.46 5.84
CA GLU A 93 -6.17 -3.81 6.18
C GLU A 93 -6.34 -4.14 7.68
N TRP A 94 -6.14 -3.18 8.58
CA TRP A 94 -6.41 -3.32 10.01
C TRP A 94 -7.88 -3.63 10.28
N ALA A 95 -8.80 -2.95 9.57
CA ALA A 95 -10.22 -3.22 9.70
C ALA A 95 -10.55 -4.67 9.33
N HIS A 96 -9.95 -5.21 8.27
CA HIS A 96 -10.10 -6.63 7.93
C HIS A 96 -9.63 -7.58 9.04
N GLU A 97 -8.48 -7.29 9.68
CA GLU A 97 -7.97 -8.07 10.82
C GLU A 97 -8.83 -7.98 12.08
N VAL A 98 -9.41 -6.80 12.36
CA VAL A 98 -10.18 -6.55 13.59
C VAL A 98 -11.60 -7.07 13.47
N LEU A 99 -12.22 -6.90 12.30
CA LEU A 99 -13.57 -7.38 12.02
C LEU A 99 -13.59 -8.88 11.63
N ASN A 100 -12.44 -9.55 11.66
CA ASN A 100 -12.30 -10.97 11.32
C ASN A 100 -12.84 -11.27 9.90
N HIS A 101 -12.55 -10.39 8.95
CA HIS A 101 -13.00 -10.53 7.57
C HIS A 101 -12.28 -11.65 6.83
N ILE A 102 -11.08 -12.04 7.29
CA ILE A 102 -10.17 -12.98 6.64
C ILE A 102 -10.43 -14.40 7.14
N PRO A 103 -10.87 -15.34 6.28
CA PRO A 103 -10.95 -16.74 6.63
C PRO A 103 -9.54 -17.30 6.86
N GLN A 104 -9.30 -18.01 7.97
CA GLN A 104 -8.00 -18.61 8.31
C GLN A 104 -7.40 -19.52 7.24
N VAL A 105 -8.22 -20.07 6.33
CA VAL A 105 -7.79 -20.97 5.24
C VAL A 105 -7.02 -20.23 4.12
N PHE A 106 -7.19 -18.91 4.03
CA PHE A 106 -6.65 -18.11 2.94
C PHE A 106 -5.11 -18.12 2.86
N MET A 107 -4.43 -17.95 4.00
CA MET A 107 -2.96 -17.83 4.02
C MET A 107 -2.26 -19.13 3.61
N TYR A 108 -2.76 -20.28 4.06
CA TYR A 108 -2.20 -21.59 3.69
C TYR A 108 -2.26 -21.83 2.17
N GLN A 109 -3.29 -21.33 1.49
CA GLN A 109 -3.46 -21.49 0.05
C GLN A 109 -2.58 -20.51 -0.74
N TRP A 110 -2.48 -19.26 -0.28
CA TRP A 110 -1.60 -18.27 -0.90
C TRP A 110 -0.12 -18.66 -0.78
N MET A 111 0.34 -19.07 0.41
CA MET A 111 1.73 -19.51 0.62
C MET A 111 2.08 -20.82 -0.09
N SER A 112 1.10 -21.65 -0.43
CA SER A 112 1.31 -22.91 -1.18
C SER A 112 1.36 -22.71 -2.70
N GLY A 113 1.29 -21.46 -3.19
CA GLY A 113 1.31 -21.15 -4.62
C GLY A 113 0.01 -21.51 -5.35
N MET A 114 -1.02 -21.94 -4.63
CA MET A 114 -2.36 -22.15 -5.17
C MET A 114 -3.08 -20.81 -5.27
N ASN A 115 -2.81 -20.10 -6.37
CA ASN A 115 -3.24 -18.72 -6.62
C ASN A 115 -4.75 -18.53 -6.90
N THR A 116 -5.57 -19.54 -6.62
CA THR A 116 -6.98 -19.61 -7.07
C THR A 116 -7.99 -18.92 -6.15
N TYR A 117 -7.61 -18.46 -4.95
CA TYR A 117 -8.58 -18.06 -3.92
C TYR A 117 -8.39 -16.67 -3.28
N ALA A 118 -7.37 -15.89 -3.66
CA ALA A 118 -7.25 -14.49 -3.23
C ALA A 118 -8.40 -13.59 -3.70
N THR A 119 -9.16 -14.07 -4.68
CA THR A 119 -10.16 -13.30 -5.40
C THR A 119 -11.55 -13.27 -4.77
N ASN A 120 -11.78 -14.02 -3.69
CA ASN A 120 -13.09 -14.15 -3.03
C ASN A 120 -13.03 -14.01 -1.49
N VAL A 121 -11.94 -13.47 -0.95
CA VAL A 121 -11.74 -13.41 0.51
C VAL A 121 -12.73 -12.44 1.16
N TYR A 122 -12.99 -11.31 0.50
CA TYR A 122 -13.88 -10.26 0.96
C TYR A 122 -15.05 -10.13 0.01
N ASN A 123 -16.27 -10.08 0.55
CA ASN A 123 -17.42 -9.66 -0.25
C ASN A 123 -17.49 -8.12 -0.25
N GLN A 124 -18.32 -7.56 -1.14
CA GLN A 124 -18.45 -6.11 -1.26
C GLN A 124 -18.78 -5.43 0.08
N GLN A 125 -19.61 -6.05 0.92
CA GLN A 125 -19.94 -5.49 2.22
C GLN A 125 -18.71 -5.36 3.13
N LYS A 126 -17.87 -6.40 3.22
CA LYS A 126 -16.65 -6.40 4.04
C LYS A 126 -15.66 -5.33 3.58
N GLU A 127 -15.54 -5.12 2.28
CA GLU A 127 -14.72 -4.05 1.68
C GLU A 127 -15.24 -2.66 2.06
N LEU A 128 -16.55 -2.44 1.96
CA LEU A 128 -17.17 -1.16 2.35
C LEU A 128 -17.05 -0.90 3.85
N GLU A 129 -17.18 -1.94 4.68
CA GLU A 129 -16.94 -1.83 6.11
C GLU A 129 -15.48 -1.45 6.38
N ALA A 130 -14.51 -2.08 5.71
CA ALA A 130 -13.10 -1.73 5.86
C ALA A 130 -12.79 -0.29 5.42
N ASP A 131 -13.35 0.17 4.30
CA ASP A 131 -13.23 1.56 3.85
C ASP A 131 -13.83 2.56 4.85
N TYR A 132 -15.00 2.24 5.42
CA TYR A 132 -15.62 3.05 6.47
C TYR A 132 -14.71 3.18 7.70
N TYR A 133 -14.14 2.08 8.18
CA TYR A 133 -13.23 2.11 9.33
C TYR A 133 -11.92 2.83 9.01
N ALA A 134 -11.40 2.72 7.79
CA ALA A 134 -10.24 3.49 7.33
C ALA A 134 -10.49 5.00 7.36
N GLY A 135 -11.64 5.45 6.86
CA GLY A 135 -12.06 6.84 6.94
C GLY A 135 -12.15 7.33 8.38
N ARG A 136 -12.77 6.55 9.28
CA ARG A 136 -12.84 6.88 10.71
C ARG A 136 -11.45 6.97 11.36
N ALA A 137 -10.54 6.04 11.05
CA ALA A 137 -9.19 6.03 11.58
C ALA A 137 -8.38 7.28 11.15
N LEU A 138 -8.49 7.68 9.88
CA LEU A 138 -7.88 8.92 9.37
C LEU A 138 -8.38 10.14 10.15
N LYS A 139 -9.70 10.23 10.40
CA LYS A 139 -10.29 11.31 11.21
C LYS A 139 -9.77 11.30 12.65
N MET A 140 -9.71 10.14 13.30
CA MET A 140 -9.20 10.01 14.67
C MET A 140 -7.71 10.37 14.78
N ALA A 141 -6.93 10.09 13.73
CA ALA A 141 -5.52 10.47 13.64
C ALA A 141 -5.31 11.94 13.23
N ASN A 142 -6.38 12.70 12.98
CA ASN A 142 -6.33 14.07 12.47
C ASN A 142 -5.54 14.20 11.15
N LEU A 143 -5.72 13.22 10.25
CA LEU A 143 -5.10 13.17 8.93
C LEU A 143 -6.12 13.49 7.83
N PRO A 144 -5.72 14.13 6.72
CA PRO A 144 -6.62 14.40 5.60
C PRO A 144 -7.08 13.11 4.92
N LEU A 145 -8.36 13.08 4.54
CA LEU A 145 -8.98 11.95 3.84
C LEU A 145 -8.54 11.82 2.37
N GLN A 146 -8.31 12.95 1.70
CA GLN A 146 -8.18 13.00 0.23
C GLN A 146 -7.08 12.07 -0.35
N PRO A 147 -5.86 11.97 0.25
CA PRO A 147 -4.82 11.08 -0.28
C PRO A 147 -5.25 9.61 -0.36
N PHE A 148 -6.08 9.15 0.59
CA PHE A 148 -6.65 7.81 0.58
C PHE A 148 -7.72 7.65 -0.52
N LEU A 149 -8.59 8.64 -0.71
CA LEU A 149 -9.60 8.59 -1.78
C LEU A 149 -8.96 8.56 -3.17
N ASP A 150 -7.89 9.33 -3.37
CA ASP A 150 -7.15 9.35 -4.64
C ASP A 150 -6.57 7.96 -4.97
N LEU A 151 -6.12 7.21 -3.95
CA LEU A 151 -5.69 5.82 -4.10
C LEU A 151 -6.83 4.90 -4.53
N LEU A 152 -8.00 4.99 -3.88
CA LEU A 152 -9.18 4.18 -4.23
C LEU A 152 -9.60 4.40 -5.70
N ILE A 153 -9.48 5.64 -6.18
CA ILE A 153 -9.75 5.99 -7.58
C ILE A 153 -8.70 5.35 -8.50
N ARG A 154 -7.41 5.50 -8.18
CA ARG A 154 -6.31 4.96 -9.02
C ARG A 154 -6.41 3.44 -9.15
N PHE A 155 -6.60 2.73 -8.04
CA PHE A 155 -6.67 1.27 -8.06
C PHE A 155 -7.79 0.72 -8.93
N ASN A 156 -8.97 1.32 -8.90
CA ASN A 156 -10.06 0.90 -9.78
C ASN A 156 -9.77 1.19 -11.26
N SER A 157 -8.96 2.21 -11.57
CA SER A 157 -8.60 2.55 -12.95
C SER A 157 -7.44 1.73 -13.52
N SER A 158 -6.56 1.19 -12.66
CA SER A 158 -5.36 0.44 -13.07
C SER A 158 -5.53 -1.07 -13.07
N MET A 159 -6.60 -1.59 -12.48
CA MET A 159 -6.84 -3.03 -12.41
C MET A 159 -7.61 -3.53 -13.63
N ASP A 160 -7.04 -4.51 -14.34
CA ASP A 160 -7.68 -5.23 -15.44
C ASP A 160 -8.94 -5.96 -14.91
N PHE A 161 -10.12 -5.48 -15.33
CA PHE A 161 -11.44 -5.99 -14.96
C PHE A 161 -11.70 -7.46 -15.34
N THR A 162 -10.76 -8.13 -16.01
CA THR A 162 -10.83 -9.58 -16.27
C THR A 162 -10.35 -10.44 -15.10
N HIS A 163 -9.67 -9.86 -14.10
CA HIS A 163 -9.17 -10.58 -12.94
C HIS A 163 -10.31 -10.96 -11.97
N PRO A 164 -10.48 -12.24 -11.56
CA PRO A 164 -11.59 -12.68 -10.71
C PRO A 164 -11.69 -11.94 -9.36
N TYR A 165 -10.58 -11.32 -8.92
CA TYR A 165 -10.48 -10.49 -7.71
C TYR A 165 -11.53 -9.38 -7.72
N LEU A 166 -11.83 -8.79 -8.86
CA LEU A 166 -12.68 -7.60 -8.95
C LEU A 166 -14.18 -7.88 -8.99
N ARG A 167 -14.61 -9.15 -9.07
CA ARG A 167 -16.04 -9.48 -9.01
C ARG A 167 -16.63 -9.31 -7.62
N SER A 168 -15.77 -9.25 -6.60
CA SER A 168 -16.13 -9.17 -5.20
C SER A 168 -15.85 -7.80 -4.57
N HIS A 169 -15.15 -6.88 -5.27
CA HIS A 169 -14.92 -5.51 -4.79
C HIS A 169 -16.07 -4.55 -5.18
N PRO A 170 -16.45 -3.61 -4.29
CA PRO A 170 -17.44 -2.58 -4.58
C PRO A 170 -16.97 -1.61 -5.66
N SER A 171 -17.91 -0.88 -6.26
CA SER A 171 -17.57 0.19 -7.19
C SER A 171 -16.83 1.34 -6.49
N THR A 172 -15.96 2.06 -7.20
CA THR A 172 -15.25 3.24 -6.64
C THR A 172 -16.18 4.25 -5.96
N PRO A 173 -17.35 4.62 -6.53
CA PRO A 173 -18.26 5.53 -5.84
C PRO A 173 -18.73 5.00 -4.47
N GLU A 174 -19.02 3.70 -4.36
CA GLU A 174 -19.42 3.08 -3.09
C GLU A 174 -18.27 3.11 -2.07
N ARG A 175 -17.05 2.76 -2.50
CA ARG A 175 -15.84 2.80 -1.65
C ARG A 175 -15.56 4.20 -1.12
N ILE A 176 -15.57 5.21 -2.01
CA ILE A 176 -15.40 6.62 -1.63
C ILE A 176 -16.48 7.06 -0.64
N ASN A 177 -17.74 6.69 -0.91
CA ASN A 177 -18.84 7.04 -0.03
C ASN A 177 -18.68 6.41 1.35
N ALA A 178 -18.31 5.11 1.43
CA ALA A 178 -18.06 4.43 2.70
C ALA A 178 -16.93 5.11 3.50
N ALA A 179 -15.78 5.38 2.88
CA ALA A 179 -14.66 6.08 3.52
C ALA A 179 -15.06 7.49 4.00
N THR A 180 -15.81 8.23 3.19
CA THR A 180 -16.30 9.56 3.54
C THR A 180 -17.28 9.52 4.70
N MET A 181 -18.21 8.55 4.72
CA MET A 181 -19.12 8.34 5.84
C MET A 181 -18.37 8.04 7.13
N GLY A 182 -17.37 7.17 7.08
CA GLY A 182 -16.52 6.84 8.22
C GLY A 182 -15.78 8.06 8.78
N TYR A 183 -15.18 8.86 7.89
CA TYR A 183 -14.46 10.08 8.26
C TYR A 183 -15.35 11.14 8.92
N ASN A 184 -16.63 11.20 8.54
CA ASN A 184 -17.61 12.15 9.09
C ASN A 184 -18.42 11.61 10.28
N SER A 185 -18.13 10.39 10.74
CA SER A 185 -18.93 9.71 11.78
C SER A 185 -18.62 10.15 13.22
N ILE A 186 -17.58 10.96 13.42
CA ILE A 186 -17.08 11.39 14.74
C ILE A 186 -16.73 12.87 14.79
#